data_AF-A0A2K3CWA4-F1
#
_entry.id   AF-A0A2K3CWA4-F1
#
_cell.length_a   1.000
_cell.length_b   1.000
_cell.length_c   1.000
_cell.angle_alpha   90.00
_cell.angle_beta   90.00
_cell.angle_gamma   90.00
#
_symmetry.space_group_name_H-M   'P 1'
#
loop_
_entity.id
_entity.type
_entity.pdbx_description
1 polymer ?
#
loop_
_entity_poly.entity_id
_entity_poly.type
_entity_poly.pdbx_seq_one_letter_code
_entity_poly.pdbx_strand_id
1 'polypeptide(L)'
;MKKRPLWEELGLPPPAKKPAAKAATANPEREEAATAQLRTNCTRTIKTALCSETAHQTQDTDAAGVEATGGEDEGDTPDVTGLAEDIEAALFHHHGSKPGPEYKAAARLLVASLKRNADLRGQVVSGAVDPAALVAMDSRQLATSQQQQEFAHLKDKALQRVTVVGSGASGTLTTEYACKKCGGNNCNYIESGRRDIGKSETWGSKEGATTNRVVTCLGCGHRWEVGLFE
;
A
#
# COMPACT_ATOMS: atom_id res chain seq x y z
N MET A 1 46.56 -13.88 2.85
CA MET A 1 47.49 -12.74 2.65
C MET A 1 46.68 -11.45 2.72
N LYS A 2 46.85 -10.63 3.76
CA LYS A 2 46.15 -9.34 3.86
C LYS A 2 46.84 -8.36 2.89
N LYS A 3 46.11 -7.82 1.91
CA LYS A 3 46.66 -6.83 0.97
C LYS A 3 47.12 -5.60 1.75
N ARG A 4 48.35 -5.16 1.50
CA ARG A 4 48.88 -3.93 2.12
C ARG A 4 48.10 -2.73 1.58
N PRO A 5 47.86 -1.70 2.40
CA PRO A 5 47.14 -0.53 1.95
C PRO A 5 47.96 0.25 0.92
N LEU A 6 47.29 0.84 -0.07
CA LEU A 6 47.89 1.46 -1.26
C LEU A 6 48.94 2.54 -0.94
N TRP A 7 48.76 3.30 0.14
CA TRP A 7 49.72 4.32 0.56
C TRP A 7 51.07 3.73 0.99
N GLU A 8 51.06 2.49 1.49
CA GLU A 8 52.25 1.77 1.93
C GLU A 8 52.99 1.11 0.75
N GLU A 9 52.28 0.73 -0.32
CA GLU A 9 52.91 0.27 -1.57
C GLU A 9 53.56 1.42 -2.35
N LEU A 10 53.01 2.63 -2.24
CA LEU A 10 53.47 3.82 -2.94
C LEU A 10 54.51 4.64 -2.13
N GLY A 11 54.93 4.18 -0.95
CA GLY A 11 55.90 4.88 -0.11
C GLY A 11 55.43 6.26 0.38
N LEU A 12 54.12 6.51 0.39
CA LEU A 12 53.53 7.78 0.80
C LEU A 12 53.37 7.81 2.33
N PRO A 13 53.41 9.00 2.96
CA PRO A 13 53.11 9.11 4.37
C PRO A 13 51.66 8.65 4.65
N PRO A 14 51.40 8.00 5.81
CA PRO A 14 50.06 7.55 6.15
C PRO A 14 49.09 8.75 6.16
N PRO A 15 47.86 8.59 5.65
CA PRO A 15 46.88 9.66 5.69
C PRO A 15 46.64 10.09 7.14
N ALA A 16 46.64 11.40 7.40
CA ALA A 16 46.41 11.94 8.72
C ALA A 16 45.10 11.39 9.29
N LYS A 17 45.18 10.71 10.44
CA LYS A 17 44.00 10.26 11.18
C LYS A 17 43.18 11.52 11.50
N LYS A 18 42.02 11.68 10.85
CA LYS A 18 41.04 12.71 11.27
C LYS A 18 40.82 12.54 12.77
N PRO A 19 40.87 13.62 13.57
CA PRO A 19 40.57 13.51 14.99
C PRO A 19 39.16 12.92 15.09
N ALA A 20 39.04 11.81 15.81
CA ALA A 20 37.74 11.26 16.15
C ALA A 20 36.99 12.38 16.89
N ALA A 21 35.94 12.92 16.26
CA ALA A 21 35.04 13.84 16.92
C ALA A 21 34.51 13.10 18.16
N LYS A 22 34.92 13.55 19.35
CA LYS A 22 34.32 13.08 20.59
C LYS A 22 32.83 13.36 20.46
N ALA A 23 32.00 12.31 20.48
CA ALA A 23 30.56 12.46 20.57
C ALA A 23 30.28 13.31 21.82
N ALA A 24 29.82 14.54 21.62
CA ALA A 24 29.36 15.37 22.72
C ALA A 24 28.23 14.60 23.41
N THR A 25 28.41 14.29 24.68
CA THR A 25 27.35 13.76 25.54
C THR A 25 26.15 14.71 25.43
N ALA A 26 25.07 14.23 24.83
CA ALA A 26 23.84 14.99 24.68
C ALA A 26 23.33 15.38 26.08
N ASN A 27 23.11 16.68 26.31
CA ASN A 27 22.47 17.15 27.54
C ASN A 27 20.98 16.74 27.49
N PRO A 28 20.49 15.89 28.40
CA PRO A 28 19.10 15.39 28.38
C PRO A 28 18.05 16.52 28.36
N GLU A 29 18.29 17.62 29.06
CA GLU A 29 17.36 18.77 29.09
C GLU A 29 17.20 19.43 27.70
N ARG A 30 18.28 19.45 26.90
CA ARG A 30 18.26 20.02 25.55
C ARG A 30 17.54 19.10 24.56
N GLU A 31 17.63 17.79 24.78
CA GLU A 31 16.91 16.80 23.99
C GLU A 31 15.40 16.87 24.27
N GLU A 32 15.01 16.98 25.54
CA GLU A 32 13.61 17.15 25.95
C GLU A 32 13.00 18.47 25.46
N ALA A 33 13.74 19.58 25.51
CA ALA A 33 13.29 20.83 24.90
C ALA A 33 13.10 20.71 23.38
N ALA A 34 13.97 19.96 22.69
CA ALA A 34 13.86 19.73 21.26
C ALA A 34 12.67 18.81 20.91
N THR A 35 12.36 17.81 21.74
CA THR A 35 11.18 16.96 21.55
C THR A 35 9.89 17.74 21.78
N ALA A 36 9.81 18.56 22.83
CA ALA A 36 8.67 19.44 23.08
C ALA A 36 8.43 20.39 21.90
N GLN A 37 9.49 21.03 21.40
CA GLN A 37 9.39 21.93 20.24
C GLN A 37 8.89 21.20 18.98
N LEU A 38 9.28 19.94 18.77
CA LEU A 38 8.80 19.12 17.66
C LEU A 38 7.29 18.83 17.77
N ARG A 39 6.81 18.50 18.97
CA ARG A 39 5.39 18.23 19.23
C ARG A 39 4.53 19.49 19.05
N THR A 40 4.98 20.63 19.55
CA THR A 40 4.32 21.93 19.34
C THR A 40 4.22 22.28 17.86
N ASN A 41 5.30 22.04 17.10
CA ASN A 41 5.29 22.25 15.65
C ASN A 41 4.31 21.30 14.95
N CYS A 42 4.26 20.03 15.36
CA CYS A 42 3.34 19.03 14.82
C CYS A 42 1.87 19.45 15.04
N THR A 43 1.53 19.78 16.28
CA THR A 43 0.20 20.29 16.69
C THR A 43 -0.21 21.49 15.84
N ARG A 44 0.70 22.46 15.67
CA ARG A 44 0.45 23.63 14.83
C ARG A 44 0.18 23.23 13.37
N THR A 45 0.95 22.31 12.81
CA THR A 45 0.71 21.85 11.42
C THR A 45 -0.61 21.11 11.26
N ILE A 46 -1.01 20.30 12.24
CA ILE A 46 -2.30 19.59 12.25
C ILE A 46 -3.43 20.61 12.34
N LYS A 47 -3.36 21.56 13.28
CA LYS A 47 -4.34 22.65 13.39
C LYS A 47 -4.50 23.41 12.07
N THR A 48 -3.41 23.77 11.39
CA THR A 48 -3.51 24.45 10.09
C THR A 48 -4.14 23.59 8.99
N ALA A 49 -4.01 22.26 9.08
CA ALA A 49 -4.65 21.34 8.14
C ALA A 49 -6.15 21.18 8.42
N LEU A 50 -6.56 21.26 9.69
CA LEU A 50 -7.96 21.23 10.10
C LEU A 50 -8.67 22.55 9.77
N CYS A 51 -7.97 23.68 9.87
CA CYS A 51 -8.52 25.00 9.53
C CYS A 51 -8.40 25.36 8.04
N SER A 52 -7.79 24.53 7.19
CA SER A 52 -7.64 24.88 5.77
C SER A 52 -9.00 24.86 5.08
N GLU A 53 -9.47 26.02 4.64
CA GLU A 53 -10.56 26.14 3.69
C GLU A 53 -10.11 25.44 2.40
N THR A 54 -10.78 24.36 2.04
CA THR A 54 -10.57 23.76 0.72
C THR A 54 -11.13 24.72 -0.31
N ALA A 55 -10.24 25.44 -0.99
CA ALA A 55 -10.57 26.16 -2.21
C ALA A 55 -11.28 25.18 -3.15
N HIS A 56 -12.58 25.38 -3.30
CA HIS A 56 -13.47 24.54 -4.08
C HIS A 56 -13.03 24.64 -5.54
N GLN A 57 -12.31 23.63 -6.03
CA GLN A 57 -12.14 23.41 -7.45
C GLN A 57 -13.29 22.48 -7.90
N THR A 58 -14.52 22.96 -7.79
CA THR A 58 -15.65 22.39 -8.55
C THR A 58 -15.59 22.98 -9.95
N GLN A 59 -15.02 22.21 -10.88
CA GLN A 59 -15.37 22.36 -12.28
C GLN A 59 -16.67 21.61 -12.52
N ASP A 60 -17.71 22.40 -12.79
CA ASP A 60 -18.81 22.15 -13.72
C ASP A 60 -19.46 20.76 -13.74
N THR A 61 -20.61 20.65 -13.06
CA THR A 61 -21.79 19.99 -13.64
C THR A 61 -23.03 20.83 -13.33
N ASP A 62 -23.66 21.30 -14.40
CA ASP A 62 -24.77 22.24 -14.42
C ASP A 62 -26.06 21.75 -13.74
N ALA A 63 -26.89 22.74 -13.39
CA ALA A 63 -28.35 22.72 -13.21
C ALA A 63 -28.92 22.31 -11.84
N ALA A 64 -29.12 23.31 -10.98
CA ALA A 64 -30.46 23.77 -10.56
C ALA A 64 -30.32 24.87 -9.50
N GLY A 65 -30.85 26.05 -9.79
CA GLY A 65 -30.87 27.18 -8.86
C GLY A 65 -31.72 26.90 -7.62
N VAL A 66 -31.16 27.24 -6.46
CA VAL A 66 -31.91 27.64 -5.27
C VAL A 66 -31.12 28.79 -4.63
N GLU A 67 -31.71 29.98 -4.66
CA GLU A 67 -31.27 31.12 -3.85
C GLU A 67 -31.67 30.93 -2.39
N ALA A 68 -31.04 31.75 -1.53
CA ALA A 68 -31.36 31.99 -0.12
C ALA A 68 -30.69 30.97 0.84
N THR A 69 -30.03 31.36 1.93
CA THR A 69 -30.10 32.57 2.76
C THR A 69 -28.78 32.72 3.50
N GLY A 70 -28.34 33.96 3.70
CA GLY A 70 -27.38 34.27 4.75
C GLY A 70 -27.94 33.81 6.10
N GLY A 71 -27.20 32.91 6.75
CA GLY A 71 -27.37 32.54 8.14
C GLY A 71 -26.02 32.71 8.81
N GLU A 72 -25.88 33.78 9.57
CA GLU A 72 -24.85 33.94 10.58
C GLU A 72 -25.16 32.91 11.68
N ASP A 73 -24.66 31.68 11.52
CA ASP A 73 -24.69 30.69 12.58
C ASP A 73 -23.49 30.96 13.49
N GLU A 74 -23.74 31.72 14.55
CA GLU A 74 -22.87 31.81 15.73
C GLU A 74 -22.97 30.49 16.52
N GLY A 75 -22.55 29.40 15.88
CA GLY A 75 -22.55 28.05 16.39
C GLY A 75 -21.13 27.66 16.80
N ASP A 76 -20.94 27.44 18.10
CA ASP A 76 -19.85 26.70 18.75
C ASP A 76 -18.69 26.36 17.80
N THR A 77 -17.70 27.25 17.68
CA THR A 77 -16.51 26.94 16.90
C THR A 77 -15.89 25.69 17.53
N PRO A 78 -15.90 24.52 16.86
CA PRO A 78 -15.38 23.30 17.46
C PRO A 78 -13.94 23.58 17.88
N ASP A 79 -13.54 23.17 19.09
CA ASP A 79 -12.19 23.41 19.58
C ASP A 79 -11.17 22.59 18.76
N VAL A 80 -10.78 23.17 17.61
CA VAL A 80 -9.80 22.60 16.68
C VAL A 80 -8.41 22.56 17.35
N THR A 81 -8.20 23.34 18.42
CA THR A 81 -6.92 23.36 19.14
C THR A 81 -6.80 22.12 20.00
N GLY A 82 -7.80 21.86 20.85
CA GLY A 82 -7.85 20.63 21.66
C GLY A 82 -7.82 19.37 20.80
N LEU A 83 -8.58 19.36 19.69
CA LEU A 83 -8.57 18.23 18.76
C LEU A 83 -7.19 18.00 18.11
N ALA A 84 -6.47 19.07 17.76
CA ALA A 84 -5.13 18.95 17.19
C ALA A 84 -4.11 18.42 18.22
N GLU A 85 -4.26 18.78 19.49
CA GLU A 85 -3.46 18.25 20.60
C GLU A 85 -3.75 16.77 20.83
N ASP A 86 -5.01 16.35 20.79
CA ASP A 86 -5.42 14.95 20.94
C ASP A 86 -4.89 14.07 19.81
N ILE A 87 -4.96 14.54 18.56
CA ILE A 87 -4.40 13.83 17.39
C ILE A 87 -2.88 13.71 17.52
N GLU A 88 -2.20 14.77 17.93
CA GLU A 88 -0.74 14.74 18.13
C GLU A 88 -0.36 13.77 19.26
N ALA A 89 -1.08 13.78 20.37
CA ALA A 89 -0.85 12.88 21.49
C ALA A 89 -1.08 11.41 21.08
N ALA A 90 -2.16 11.13 20.35
CA ALA A 90 -2.43 9.80 19.80
C ALA A 90 -1.29 9.35 18.85
N LEU A 91 -0.81 10.24 17.99
CA LEU A 91 0.30 9.97 17.07
C LEU A 91 1.61 9.70 17.83
N PHE A 92 1.89 10.48 18.88
CA PHE A 92 3.07 10.33 19.71
C PHE A 92 3.06 8.99 20.46
N HIS A 93 1.91 8.60 21.02
CA HIS A 93 1.73 7.32 21.69
C HIS A 93 1.86 6.14 20.73
N HIS A 94 1.28 6.23 19.53
CA HIS A 94 1.36 5.18 18.52
C HIS A 94 2.80 4.88 18.08
N HIS A 95 3.68 5.90 18.05
CA HIS A 95 5.10 5.75 17.69
C HIS A 95 6.03 5.53 18.89
N GLY A 96 5.52 5.09 20.04
CA GLY A 96 6.33 4.69 21.18
C GLY A 96 6.88 5.84 22.02
N SER A 97 6.16 6.96 22.05
CA SER A 97 6.46 8.14 22.89
C SER A 97 7.88 8.70 22.69
N LYS A 98 8.43 8.56 21.47
CA LYS A 98 9.70 9.14 21.06
C LYS A 98 9.52 9.78 19.68
N PRO A 99 9.90 11.06 19.48
CA PRO A 99 9.73 11.74 18.20
C PRO A 99 10.85 11.34 17.23
N GLY A 100 10.77 10.10 16.75
CA GLY A 100 11.66 9.53 15.75
C GLY A 100 11.36 10.02 14.33
N PRO A 101 12.14 9.54 13.33
CA PRO A 101 11.89 9.83 11.92
C PRO A 101 10.52 9.32 11.45
N GLU A 102 10.04 8.19 11.98
CA GLU A 102 8.74 7.60 11.66
C GLU A 102 7.58 8.49 12.10
N TYR A 103 7.60 8.99 13.34
CA TYR A 103 6.63 9.96 13.85
C TYR A 103 6.52 11.19 12.93
N LYS A 104 7.67 11.75 12.49
CA LYS A 104 7.67 12.91 11.58
C LYS A 104 7.12 12.57 10.19
N ALA A 105 7.34 11.35 9.71
CA ALA A 105 6.81 10.90 8.43
C ALA A 105 5.29 10.70 8.50
N ALA A 106 4.81 10.05 9.55
CA ALA A 106 3.38 9.85 9.80
C ALA A 106 2.65 11.18 10.00
N ALA A 107 3.21 12.12 10.77
CA ALA A 107 2.66 13.47 10.93
C ALA A 107 2.50 14.20 9.58
N ARG A 108 3.53 14.14 8.73
CA ARG A 108 3.50 14.76 7.39
C ARG A 108 2.46 14.11 6.49
N LEU A 109 2.35 12.78 6.51
CA LEU A 109 1.35 12.04 5.74
C LEU A 109 -0.07 12.42 6.18
N LEU A 110 -0.30 12.47 7.50
CA LEU A 110 -1.60 12.81 8.07
C LEU A 110 -2.01 14.24 7.71
N VAL A 111 -1.10 15.21 7.88
CA VAL A 111 -1.33 16.61 7.47
C VAL A 111 -1.62 16.71 5.96
N ALA A 112 -0.89 15.99 5.12
CA ALA A 112 -1.12 15.98 3.67
C ALA A 112 -2.43 15.26 3.29
N SER A 113 -2.88 14.29 4.08
CA SER A 113 -4.19 13.65 3.93
C SER A 113 -5.32 14.62 4.27
N LEU A 114 -5.30 15.21 5.47
CA LEU A 114 -6.34 16.14 5.95
C LEU A 114 -6.50 17.38 5.06
N LYS A 115 -5.43 17.82 4.40
CA LYS A 115 -5.47 18.90 3.41
C LYS A 115 -6.13 18.47 2.09
N ARG A 116 -5.91 17.23 1.64
CA ARG A 116 -6.44 16.72 0.36
C ARG A 116 -7.87 16.21 0.47
N ASN A 117 -8.26 15.69 1.63
CA ASN A 117 -9.56 15.06 1.87
C ASN A 117 -10.42 15.95 2.76
N ALA A 118 -11.32 16.73 2.15
CA ALA A 118 -12.25 17.60 2.85
C ALA A 118 -13.27 16.81 3.68
N ASP A 119 -13.75 15.68 3.15
CA ASP A 119 -14.74 14.84 3.82
C ASP A 119 -14.17 14.25 5.11
N LEU A 120 -12.95 13.71 5.05
CA LEU A 120 -12.25 13.19 6.23
C LEU A 120 -12.01 14.28 7.27
N ARG A 121 -11.64 15.49 6.82
CA ARG A 121 -11.48 16.63 7.72
C ARG A 121 -12.80 16.99 8.41
N GLY A 122 -13.91 17.02 7.69
CA GLY A 122 -15.25 17.24 8.26
C GLY A 122 -15.64 16.14 9.26
N GLN A 123 -15.33 14.88 8.97
CA GLN A 123 -15.57 13.76 9.89
C GLN A 123 -14.73 13.84 11.18
N VAL A 124 -13.48 14.31 11.08
CA VAL A 124 -12.61 14.50 12.24
C VAL A 124 -13.09 15.68 13.09
N VAL A 125 -13.43 16.82 12.46
CA VAL A 125 -13.94 18.01 13.18
C VAL A 125 -15.30 17.77 13.84
N SER A 126 -16.16 16.95 13.22
CA SER A 126 -17.45 16.54 13.80
C SER A 126 -17.35 15.43 14.85
N GLY A 127 -16.15 14.87 15.09
CA GLY A 127 -15.94 13.78 16.05
C GLY A 127 -16.44 12.41 15.59
N ALA A 128 -16.79 12.24 14.30
CA ALA A 128 -17.20 10.95 13.74
C ALA A 128 -16.03 9.94 13.66
N VAL A 129 -14.79 10.43 13.57
CA VAL A 129 -13.57 9.64 13.58
C VAL A 129 -12.74 9.98 14.80
N ASP A 130 -12.48 8.96 15.62
CA ASP A 130 -11.64 9.10 16.81
C ASP A 130 -10.17 9.36 16.44
N PRO A 131 -9.45 10.24 17.16
CA PRO A 131 -8.04 10.52 16.90
C PRO A 131 -7.13 9.29 16.92
N ALA A 132 -7.39 8.29 17.78
CA ALA A 132 -6.59 7.07 17.80
C ALA A 132 -6.87 6.19 16.58
N ALA A 133 -8.14 6.11 16.14
CA ALA A 133 -8.51 5.42 14.92
C ALA A 133 -7.89 6.10 13.68
N LEU A 134 -7.87 7.43 13.64
CA LEU A 134 -7.27 8.21 12.56
C LEU A 134 -5.78 7.92 12.39
N VAL A 135 -5.03 7.78 13.49
CA VAL A 135 -3.60 7.47 13.48
C VAL A 135 -3.33 6.02 13.04
N ALA A 136 -4.25 5.10 13.35
CA ALA A 136 -4.13 3.69 12.96
C ALA A 136 -4.51 3.40 11.50
N MET A 137 -5.16 4.35 10.80
CA MET A 137 -5.57 4.19 9.40
C MET A 137 -4.37 4.06 8.44
N ASP A 138 -4.52 3.20 7.44
CA ASP A 138 -3.51 3.07 6.39
C ASP A 138 -3.52 4.29 5.44
N SER A 139 -2.38 4.55 4.81
CA SER A 139 -2.22 5.55 3.75
C SER A 139 -3.30 5.52 2.67
N ARG A 140 -3.84 4.32 2.36
CA ARG A 140 -4.93 4.14 1.39
C ARG A 140 -6.28 4.58 1.93
N GLN A 141 -6.53 4.38 3.23
CA GLN A 141 -7.78 4.77 3.90
C GLN A 141 -7.83 6.28 4.15
N LEU A 142 -6.66 6.91 4.26
CA LEU A 142 -6.50 8.36 4.33
C LEU A 142 -6.66 9.04 2.95
N ALA A 143 -6.75 8.30 1.85
CA ALA A 143 -6.91 8.87 0.51
C ALA A 143 -8.33 9.45 0.30
N THR A 144 -8.53 10.21 -0.78
CA THR A 144 -9.87 10.74 -1.14
C THR A 144 -10.83 9.60 -1.46
N SER A 145 -12.14 9.84 -1.35
CA SER A 145 -13.18 8.85 -1.66
C SER A 145 -13.02 8.23 -3.05
N GLN A 146 -12.71 9.05 -4.07
CA GLN A 146 -12.38 8.58 -5.42
C GLN A 146 -11.16 7.64 -5.44
N GLN A 147 -10.06 8.02 -4.78
CA GLN A 147 -8.85 7.20 -4.72
C GLN A 147 -9.10 5.88 -3.99
N GLN A 148 -9.90 5.90 -2.91
CA GLN A 148 -10.30 4.69 -2.21
C GLN A 148 -11.09 3.73 -3.11
N GLN A 149 -12.01 4.26 -3.92
CA GLN A 149 -12.76 3.46 -4.90
C GLN A 149 -11.83 2.86 -5.97
N GLU A 150 -10.88 3.63 -6.49
CA GLU A 150 -9.88 3.14 -7.44
C GLU A 150 -9.03 2.02 -6.83
N PHE A 151 -8.57 2.18 -5.58
CA PHE A 151 -7.83 1.14 -4.89
C PHE A 151 -8.67 -0.12 -4.67
N ALA A 152 -9.95 0.02 -4.31
CA ALA A 152 -10.85 -1.11 -4.15
C ALA A 152 -11.04 -1.87 -5.47
N HIS A 153 -11.24 -1.14 -6.57
CA HIS A 153 -11.38 -1.71 -7.90
C HIS A 153 -10.09 -2.38 -8.41
N LEU A 154 -8.92 -1.79 -8.15
CA LEU A 154 -7.63 -2.41 -8.47
C LEU A 154 -7.40 -3.68 -7.65
N LYS A 155 -7.77 -3.68 -6.37
CA LYS A 155 -7.71 -4.87 -5.50
C LYS A 155 -8.62 -5.97 -6.03
N ASP A 156 -9.86 -5.64 -6.38
CA ASP A 156 -10.82 -6.59 -6.94
C ASP A 156 -10.30 -7.20 -8.26
N LYS A 157 -9.82 -6.36 -9.18
CA LYS A 157 -9.18 -6.83 -10.43
C LYS A 157 -7.98 -7.73 -10.18
N ALA A 158 -7.15 -7.44 -9.19
CA ALA A 158 -6.02 -8.28 -8.83
C ALA A 158 -6.48 -9.64 -8.29
N LEU A 159 -7.49 -9.65 -7.41
CA LEU A 159 -8.08 -10.89 -6.89
C LEU A 159 -8.77 -11.70 -7.99
N GLN A 160 -9.49 -11.05 -8.89
CA GLN A 160 -10.11 -11.71 -10.05
C GLN A 160 -9.06 -12.37 -10.93
N ARG A 161 -7.93 -11.71 -11.23
CA ARG A 161 -6.84 -12.32 -12.01
C ARG A 161 -6.26 -13.55 -11.33
N VAL A 162 -6.02 -13.50 -10.03
CA VAL A 162 -5.45 -14.64 -9.27
C VAL A 162 -6.44 -15.80 -9.21
N THR A 163 -7.72 -15.53 -8.99
CA THR A 163 -8.77 -16.56 -8.90
C THR A 163 -9.07 -17.22 -10.25
N VAL A 164 -9.06 -16.45 -11.35
CA VAL A 164 -9.22 -16.99 -12.70
C VAL A 164 -8.06 -17.92 -13.09
N VAL A 165 -6.83 -17.62 -12.63
CA VAL A 165 -5.67 -18.50 -12.85
C VAL A 165 -5.72 -19.75 -11.95
N GLY A 166 -6.22 -19.64 -10.72
CA GLY A 166 -6.35 -20.77 -9.78
C GLY A 166 -7.52 -21.71 -10.06
N SER A 167 -8.59 -21.23 -10.70
CA SER A 167 -9.80 -22.00 -10.96
C SER A 167 -9.75 -22.76 -12.29
N GLY A 168 -8.65 -23.45 -12.58
CA GLY A 168 -8.55 -24.60 -13.51
C GLY A 168 -9.17 -24.54 -14.92
N ALA A 169 -9.68 -23.40 -15.37
CA ALA A 169 -10.52 -23.26 -16.56
C ALA A 169 -9.73 -22.74 -17.76
N SER A 170 -8.39 -22.72 -17.67
CA SER A 170 -7.51 -22.49 -18.82
C SER A 170 -7.34 -23.77 -19.65
N GLY A 171 -8.43 -24.49 -19.89
CA GLY A 171 -8.48 -25.64 -20.77
C GLY A 171 -9.48 -25.41 -21.90
N THR A 172 -9.11 -25.79 -23.11
CA THR A 172 -10.01 -25.72 -24.27
C THR A 172 -11.16 -26.70 -24.05
N LEU A 173 -12.40 -26.21 -24.13
CA LEU A 173 -13.60 -27.05 -24.08
C LEU A 173 -13.63 -27.93 -25.33
N THR A 174 -13.83 -29.23 -25.15
CA THR A 174 -13.86 -30.21 -26.24
C THR A 174 -14.88 -31.31 -25.97
N THR A 175 -15.49 -31.79 -27.04
CA THR A 175 -16.37 -32.97 -27.03
C THR A 175 -15.71 -34.20 -27.64
N GLU A 176 -14.43 -34.11 -28.01
CA GLU A 176 -13.69 -35.19 -28.69
C GLU A 176 -13.38 -36.37 -27.75
N TYR A 177 -13.39 -36.13 -26.43
CA TYR A 177 -13.08 -37.15 -25.43
C TYR A 177 -14.33 -37.56 -24.64
N ALA A 178 -14.57 -38.87 -24.55
CA ALA A 178 -15.61 -39.45 -23.71
C ALA A 178 -15.05 -39.87 -22.34
N CYS A 179 -15.69 -39.45 -21.25
CA CYS A 179 -15.27 -39.82 -19.91
C CYS A 179 -15.59 -41.29 -19.61
N LYS A 180 -14.57 -42.07 -19.26
CA LYS A 180 -14.73 -43.49 -18.88
C LYS A 180 -15.51 -43.70 -17.57
N LYS A 181 -15.64 -42.67 -16.73
CA LYS A 181 -16.30 -42.77 -15.42
C LYS A 181 -17.80 -42.47 -15.47
N CYS A 182 -18.21 -41.43 -16.19
CA CYS A 182 -19.61 -41.01 -16.26
C CYS A 182 -20.24 -41.13 -17.66
N GLY A 183 -19.47 -41.47 -18.68
CA GLY A 183 -19.93 -41.55 -20.08
C GLY A 183 -20.18 -40.20 -20.76
N GLY A 184 -20.07 -39.08 -20.03
CA GLY A 184 -20.24 -37.74 -20.59
C GLY A 184 -19.10 -37.34 -21.52
N ASN A 185 -19.41 -36.52 -22.53
CA ASN A 185 -18.46 -35.96 -23.49
C ASN A 185 -18.08 -34.50 -23.19
N ASN A 186 -18.63 -33.88 -22.15
CA ASN A 186 -18.28 -32.52 -21.75
C ASN A 186 -16.93 -32.50 -21.00
N CYS A 187 -15.85 -32.32 -21.74
CA CYS A 187 -14.47 -32.33 -21.23
C CYS A 187 -13.75 -31.03 -21.58
N ASN A 188 -12.73 -30.67 -20.80
CA ASN A 188 -11.75 -29.68 -21.21
C ASN A 188 -10.37 -30.33 -21.27
N TYR A 189 -9.48 -29.82 -22.11
CA TYR A 189 -8.10 -30.29 -22.14
C TYR A 189 -7.11 -29.13 -22.04
N ILE A 190 -5.95 -29.42 -21.46
CA ILE A 190 -4.80 -28.54 -21.35
C ILE A 190 -3.62 -29.25 -22.00
N GLU A 191 -2.95 -28.60 -22.95
CA GLU A 191 -1.73 -29.12 -23.56
C GLU A 191 -0.58 -29.02 -22.55
N SER A 192 -0.13 -30.17 -22.04
CA SER A 192 0.97 -30.31 -21.07
C SER A 192 2.37 -30.04 -21.67
N GLY A 193 2.43 -29.50 -22.88
CA GLY A 193 3.62 -28.82 -23.42
C GLY A 193 3.80 -27.40 -22.84
N ARG A 194 2.78 -26.85 -22.16
CA ARG A 194 2.88 -25.63 -21.35
C ARG A 194 2.92 -25.93 -19.85
N ARG A 195 3.57 -27.04 -19.46
CA ARG A 195 3.98 -27.23 -18.07
C ARG A 195 5.06 -26.18 -17.76
N ASP A 196 4.72 -25.21 -16.92
CA ASP A 196 5.63 -24.48 -16.06
C ASP A 196 6.99 -24.05 -16.68
N ILE A 197 7.10 -22.79 -17.12
CA ILE A 197 8.38 -22.08 -17.40
C ILE A 197 9.31 -22.03 -16.16
N GLY A 198 8.97 -22.70 -15.05
CA GLY A 198 9.69 -22.62 -13.79
C GLY A 198 10.96 -23.47 -13.69
N LYS A 199 11.11 -24.60 -14.42
CA LYS A 199 12.27 -25.51 -14.21
C LYS A 199 12.77 -26.31 -15.41
N SER A 200 11.95 -26.62 -16.42
CA SER A 200 12.37 -27.48 -17.54
C SER A 200 13.13 -26.76 -18.67
N GLU A 201 13.09 -25.42 -18.72
CA GLU A 201 13.78 -24.65 -19.77
C GLU A 201 15.25 -24.35 -19.44
N THR A 202 15.75 -24.69 -18.24
CA THR A 202 17.15 -24.43 -17.85
C THR A 202 18.09 -25.60 -18.14
N TRP A 203 17.57 -26.82 -18.30
CA TRP A 203 18.37 -28.01 -18.66
C TRP A 203 17.62 -28.79 -19.74
N GLY A 204 17.97 -28.53 -21.00
CA GLY A 204 17.34 -29.18 -22.15
C GLY A 204 17.44 -30.69 -22.07
N SER A 205 16.29 -31.38 -22.01
CA SER A 205 16.24 -32.83 -22.21
C SER A 205 16.19 -33.17 -23.69
N LYS A 206 16.83 -34.29 -24.05
CA LYS A 206 17.13 -34.72 -25.42
C LYS A 206 16.11 -35.75 -25.94
N GLU A 207 14.84 -35.53 -25.63
CA GLU A 207 13.74 -36.46 -25.90
C GLU A 207 12.62 -35.64 -26.56
N GLY A 208 12.17 -36.06 -27.74
CA GLY A 208 11.27 -35.27 -28.60
C GLY A 208 10.04 -34.74 -27.87
N ALA A 209 9.62 -33.53 -28.21
CA ALA A 209 8.49 -32.83 -27.61
C ALA A 209 7.18 -33.61 -27.78
N THR A 210 6.89 -34.54 -26.86
CA THR A 210 5.60 -35.23 -26.78
C THR A 210 4.59 -34.27 -26.17
N THR A 211 3.69 -33.74 -26.99
CA THR A 211 2.60 -32.85 -26.56
C THR A 211 1.51 -33.68 -25.88
N ASN A 212 1.76 -34.10 -24.66
CA ASN A 212 0.72 -34.78 -23.86
C ASN A 212 -0.41 -33.79 -23.56
N ARG A 213 -1.66 -34.18 -23.73
CA ARG A 213 -2.83 -33.41 -23.29
C ARG A 213 -3.36 -33.99 -21.98
N VAL A 214 -3.60 -33.14 -21.01
CA VAL A 214 -4.35 -33.48 -19.81
C VAL A 214 -5.81 -33.15 -20.09
N VAL A 215 -6.68 -34.15 -20.06
CA VAL A 215 -8.13 -34.00 -20.23
C VAL A 215 -8.80 -34.09 -18.86
N THR A 216 -9.74 -33.20 -18.56
CA THR A 216 -10.58 -33.23 -17.36
C THR A 216 -12.05 -33.23 -17.75
N CYS A 217 -12.83 -34.16 -17.20
CA CYS A 217 -14.27 -34.21 -17.39
C CYS A 217 -14.97 -33.18 -16.51
N LEU A 218 -15.78 -32.29 -17.10
CA LEU A 218 -16.51 -31.26 -16.37
C LEU A 218 -17.72 -31.80 -15.60
N GLY A 219 -18.24 -32.96 -15.97
CA GLY A 219 -19.39 -33.58 -15.31
C GLY A 219 -19.04 -34.34 -14.01
N CYS A 220 -17.86 -34.97 -13.94
CA CYS A 220 -17.47 -35.80 -12.78
C CYS A 220 -16.07 -35.50 -12.21
N GLY A 221 -15.33 -34.55 -12.79
CA GLY A 221 -14.00 -34.14 -12.35
C GLY A 221 -12.88 -35.15 -12.61
N HIS A 222 -13.15 -36.24 -13.34
CA HIS A 222 -12.12 -37.24 -13.66
C HIS A 222 -11.08 -36.65 -14.62
N ARG A 223 -9.79 -36.82 -14.33
CA ARG A 223 -8.65 -36.28 -15.09
C ARG A 223 -7.74 -37.41 -15.59
N TRP A 224 -7.35 -37.36 -16.86
CA TRP A 224 -6.45 -38.35 -17.48
C TRP A 224 -5.54 -37.72 -18.54
N GLU A 225 -4.42 -38.36 -18.85
CA GLU A 225 -3.47 -37.91 -19.88
C GLU A 225 -3.70 -38.68 -21.19
N VAL A 226 -3.65 -37.98 -22.32
CA VAL A 226 -3.66 -38.55 -23.67
C VAL A 226 -2.40 -38.09 -24.41
N GLY A 227 -1.60 -39.03 -24.89
CA GLY A 227 -0.44 -38.73 -25.73
C GLY A 227 -0.91 -38.42 -27.15
N LEU A 228 -0.56 -37.25 -27.67
CA LEU A 228 -0.62 -37.01 -29.11
C LEU A 228 0.65 -37.57 -29.72
N PHE A 229 0.52 -38.72 -30.39
CA PHE A 229 1.53 -39.19 -31.32
C PHE A 229 1.09 -38.69 -32.70
N GLU A 230 1.83 -37.75 -33.29
CA GLU A 230 1.77 -37.48 -34.73
C GLU A 230 2.51 -38.58 -35.51
#